data_AF-A0A548QT13-F1
#
_entry.id   AF-A0A548QT13-F1
#
_cell.length_a   1.000
_cell.length_b   1.000
_cell.length_c   1.000
_cell.angle_alpha   90.00
_cell.angle_beta   90.00
_cell.angle_gamma   90.00
#
_symmetry.space_group_name_H-M   'P 1'
#
loop_
_entity.id
_entity.type
_entity.pdbx_description
1 polymer ?
#
loop_
_entity_poly.entity_id
_entity_poly.type
_entity_poly.pdbx_seq_one_letter_code
_entity_poly.pdbx_strand_id
1 'polypeptide(L)'
;DYLLGKDRRRDGAMVLQGKPEEVRELIDASPYAKKYTSGGLSFAEQDLPPGQREKLMASFERVLMPGLDKDQSSVLWVEHRD
;
A
#
# COMPACT_ATOMS: atom_id res chain seq x y z
N ASP A 1 -7.54 9.08 -9.75
CA ASP A 1 -8.18 7.97 -9.01
C ASP A 1 -7.25 6.76 -8.90
N TYR A 2 -6.25 6.84 -8.03
CA TYR A 2 -5.26 5.78 -7.88
C TYR A 2 -5.64 4.79 -6.77
N LEU A 3 -5.42 3.50 -7.06
CA LEU A 3 -5.62 2.33 -6.20
C LEU A 3 -7.06 2.04 -5.77
N LEU A 4 -7.83 3.05 -5.34
CA LEU A 4 -9.20 2.85 -4.83
C LEU A 4 -10.31 2.99 -5.89
N GLY A 5 -9.94 3.18 -7.16
CA GLY A 5 -10.89 3.47 -8.25
C GLY A 5 -11.52 4.86 -8.15
N LYS A 6 -12.40 5.18 -9.11
CA LYS A 6 -13.08 6.47 -9.16
C LYS A 6 -13.92 6.67 -7.90
N ASP A 7 -13.77 7.82 -7.24
CA ASP A 7 -14.47 8.17 -5.98
C ASP A 7 -14.20 7.22 -4.80
N ARG A 8 -13.13 6.40 -4.85
CA ARG A 8 -12.79 5.35 -3.86
C ARG A 8 -13.80 4.21 -3.75
N ARG A 9 -14.58 3.97 -4.81
CA ARG A 9 -15.67 2.98 -4.81
C ARG A 9 -15.33 1.74 -5.64
N ARG A 10 -14.04 1.37 -5.77
CA ARG A 10 -13.70 0.06 -6.34
C ARG A 10 -14.20 -1.02 -5.39
N ASP A 11 -15.10 -1.85 -5.89
CA ASP A 11 -15.64 -2.98 -5.14
C ASP A 11 -14.49 -3.92 -4.73
N GLY A 12 -14.52 -4.39 -3.48
CA GLY A 12 -13.45 -5.22 -2.92
C GLY A 12 -12.13 -4.51 -2.56
N ALA A 13 -12.03 -3.17 -2.67
CA ALA A 13 -10.84 -2.42 -2.26
C ALA A 13 -10.96 -1.82 -0.85
N MET A 14 -10.05 -2.16 0.06
CA MET A 14 -10.02 -1.64 1.44
C MET A 14 -8.63 -1.18 1.84
N VAL A 15 -8.51 0.00 2.47
CA VAL A 15 -7.24 0.45 3.04
C VAL A 15 -6.93 -0.36 4.30
N LEU A 16 -5.76 -1.00 4.32
CA LEU A 16 -5.26 -1.76 5.47
C LEU A 16 -4.37 -0.92 6.38
N GLN A 17 -3.49 -0.10 5.81
CA GLN A 17 -2.54 0.73 6.55
C GLN A 17 -2.13 1.94 5.71
N GLY A 18 -1.79 3.05 6.37
CA GLY A 18 -1.34 4.28 5.73
C GLY A 18 -2.47 5.26 5.44
N LYS A 19 -2.12 6.40 4.85
CA LYS A 19 -3.07 7.50 4.58
C LYS A 19 -3.15 7.77 3.09
N PRO A 20 -4.27 7.43 2.43
CA PRO A 20 -4.43 7.65 1.00
C PRO A 20 -4.25 9.09 0.56
N GLU A 21 -4.69 10.06 1.38
CA GLU A 21 -4.56 11.48 1.07
C GLU A 21 -3.11 11.93 1.09
N GLU A 22 -2.34 11.57 2.13
CA GLU A 22 -0.93 11.95 2.24
C GLU A 22 -0.11 11.33 1.09
N VAL A 23 -0.33 10.07 0.76
CA VAL A 23 0.35 9.42 -0.37
C VAL A 23 -0.03 10.06 -1.70
N ARG A 24 -1.29 10.48 -1.86
CA ARG A 24 -1.72 11.24 -3.04
C ARG A 24 -1.01 12.59 -3.11
N GLU A 25 -1.01 13.37 -2.03
CA GLU A 25 -0.33 14.66 -1.99
C GLU A 25 1.16 14.53 -2.27
N LEU A 26 1.83 13.49 -1.75
CA LEU A 26 3.23 13.20 -2.05
C LEU A 26 3.46 12.89 -3.54
N ILE A 27 2.57 12.12 -4.16
CA ILE A 27 2.63 11.82 -5.60
C ILE A 27 2.39 13.08 -6.43
N ASP A 28 1.39 13.88 -6.04
CA ASP A 28 0.96 15.10 -6.74
C ASP A 28 1.99 16.24 -6.60
N ALA A 29 2.70 16.32 -5.46
CA ALA A 29 3.72 17.34 -5.18
C ALA A 29 5.10 17.01 -5.78
N SER A 30 5.35 15.75 -6.17
CA SER A 30 6.64 15.36 -6.73
C SER A 30 6.81 15.92 -8.16
N PRO A 31 7.93 16.61 -8.48
CA PRO A 31 8.22 17.06 -9.84
C PRO A 31 8.49 15.88 -10.80
N TYR A 32 8.72 14.68 -10.24
CA TYR A 32 8.77 13.41 -10.97
C TYR A 32 7.42 12.69 -10.95
N ALA A 33 6.32 13.45 -10.96
CA ALA A 33 4.95 12.97 -10.94
C ALA A 33 4.85 11.66 -11.74
N LYS A 34 4.49 10.56 -11.05
CA LYS A 34 4.39 9.16 -11.53
C LYS A 34 5.58 8.22 -11.28
N LYS A 35 6.72 8.66 -10.73
CA LYS A 35 7.76 7.71 -10.25
C LYS A 35 7.51 7.34 -8.79
N TYR A 36 6.59 6.41 -8.57
CA TYR A 36 6.43 5.73 -7.29
C TYR A 36 6.61 4.23 -7.50
N THR A 37 7.23 3.57 -6.52
CA THR A 37 7.38 2.11 -6.55
C THR A 37 6.10 1.50 -5.98
N SER A 38 5.34 0.80 -6.82
CA SER A 38 4.22 -0.03 -6.38
C SER A 38 4.62 -1.49 -6.37
N GLY A 39 4.38 -2.18 -5.27
CA GLY A 39 4.47 -3.63 -5.14
C GLY A 39 3.16 -4.18 -4.57
N GLY A 40 2.92 -5.47 -4.73
CA GLY A 40 1.73 -6.15 -4.21
C GLY A 40 2.09 -7.53 -3.68
N LEU A 41 1.36 -7.95 -2.65
CA LEU A 41 1.35 -9.33 -2.18
C LEU A 41 0.04 -9.96 -2.65
N SER A 42 0.13 -11.12 -3.30
CA SER A 42 -1.03 -11.92 -3.71
C SER A 42 -0.96 -13.29 -3.02
N PHE A 43 -2.10 -13.77 -2.56
CA PHE A 43 -2.23 -14.99 -1.77
C PHE A 43 -3.16 -15.95 -2.49
N ALA A 44 -2.82 -17.24 -2.48
CA ALA A 44 -3.69 -18.28 -3.01
C ALA A 44 -4.77 -18.67 -2.00
N GLU A 45 -4.46 -18.51 -0.71
CA GLU A 45 -5.35 -18.72 0.41
C GLU A 45 -6.40 -17.61 0.47
N GLN A 46 -7.68 -17.99 0.61
CA GLN A 46 -8.78 -17.04 0.75
C GLN A 46 -8.71 -16.24 2.05
N ASP A 47 -8.24 -16.89 3.13
CA ASP A 47 -8.10 -16.28 4.44
C ASP A 47 -6.70 -16.52 4.99
N LEU A 48 -6.02 -15.44 5.34
CA LEU A 48 -4.78 -15.50 6.09
C LEU A 48 -5.09 -15.61 7.59
N PRO A 49 -4.31 -16.40 8.35
CA PRO A 49 -4.40 -16.40 9.80
C PRO A 49 -4.29 -14.98 10.38
N PRO A 50 -5.00 -14.68 11.49
CA PRO A 50 -4.92 -13.37 12.13
C PRO A 50 -3.48 -12.96 12.43
N GLY A 51 -3.07 -11.76 12.02
CA GLY A 51 -1.71 -11.26 12.24
C GLY A 51 -0.66 -11.74 11.25
N GLN A 52 -0.95 -12.71 10.38
CA GLN A 52 0.01 -13.19 9.36
C GLN A 52 0.18 -12.17 8.24
N ARG A 53 -0.91 -11.55 7.80
CA ARG A 53 -0.90 -10.50 6.78
C ARG A 53 -0.02 -9.32 7.21
N GLU A 54 -0.18 -8.85 8.45
CA GLU A 54 0.56 -7.73 9.03
C GLU A 54 2.07 -8.04 9.13
N LYS A 55 2.43 -9.29 9.48
CA LYS A 55 3.83 -9.73 9.49
C LYS A 55 4.45 -9.74 8.09
N LEU A 56 3.69 -10.16 7.08
CA LEU A 56 4.14 -10.20 5.70
C LEU A 56 4.29 -8.80 5.12
N MET A 57 3.33 -7.91 5.36
CA MET A 57 3.43 -6.48 5.00
C MET A 57 4.68 -5.84 5.61
N ALA A 58 4.90 -6.02 6.92
CA ALA A 58 6.07 -5.45 7.60
C ALA A 58 7.40 -6.03 7.08
N SER A 59 7.43 -7.32 6.76
CA SER A 59 8.62 -7.96 6.17
C SER A 59 8.88 -7.44 4.76
N PHE A 60 7.84 -7.24 3.98
CA PHE A 60 7.92 -6.71 2.62
C PHE A 60 8.41 -5.26 2.60
N GLU A 61 7.89 -4.40 3.48
CA GLU A 61 8.38 -3.02 3.67
C GLU A 61 9.88 -3.00 3.96
N ARG A 62 10.35 -3.84 4.88
CA ARG A 62 11.78 -3.93 5.25
C ARG A 62 12.67 -4.34 4.07
N VAL A 63 12.19 -5.23 3.21
CA VAL A 63 12.96 -5.69 2.04
C VAL A 63 13.00 -4.61 0.95
N LEU A 64 11.90 -3.91 0.70
CA LEU A 64 11.85 -2.85 -0.32
C LEU A 64 12.60 -1.58 0.08
N MET A 65 12.72 -1.33 1.38
CA MET A 65 13.32 -0.11 1.92
C MET A 65 14.46 -0.43 2.90
N PRO A 66 15.56 -1.04 2.43
CA PRO A 66 16.68 -1.32 3.30
C PRO A 66 17.30 0.00 3.78
N GLY A 67 17.40 0.17 5.10
CA GLY A 67 18.06 1.33 5.71
C GLY A 67 17.17 2.57 5.94
N LEU A 68 15.87 2.48 5.70
CA LEU A 68 14.90 3.50 6.08
C LEU A 68 14.12 3.05 7.32
N ASP A 69 13.98 3.95 8.30
CA ASP A 69 13.07 3.76 9.41
C ASP A 69 11.61 3.96 8.98
N LYS A 70 10.66 3.44 9.76
CA LYS A 70 9.23 3.46 9.39
C LYS A 70 8.65 4.86 9.20
N ASP A 71 9.21 5.85 9.87
CA ASP A 71 8.83 7.27 9.79
C ASP A 71 9.48 7.99 8.59
N GLN A 72 10.46 7.36 7.95
CA GLN A 72 11.18 7.91 6.79
C GLN A 72 10.53 7.54 5.45
N SER A 73 9.40 6.84 5.48
CA SER A 73 8.63 6.49 4.28
C SER A 73 7.13 6.57 4.53
N SER A 74 6.39 6.94 3.49
CA SER A 74 4.92 6.85 3.51
C SER A 74 4.48 5.66 2.67
N VAL A 75 4.02 4.60 3.33
CA VAL A 75 3.51 3.38 2.67
C VAL A 75 1.99 3.31 2.82
N LEU A 76 1.30 3.07 1.70
CA LEU A 76 -0.14 2.80 1.66
C LEU A 76 -0.36 1.35 1.26
N TRP A 77 -1.08 0.61 2.11
CA TRP A 77 -1.53 -0.74 1.83
C TRP A 77 -3.01 -0.76 1.53
N VAL A 78 -3.37 -1.36 0.40
CA VAL A 78 -4.74 -1.55 -0.04
C VAL A 78 -4.94 -3.04 -0.31
N GLU A 79 -5.93 -3.64 0.33
CA GLU A 79 -6.42 -4.97 0.02
C GLU A 79 -7.35 -4.88 -1.18
N HIS A 80 -7.20 -5.81 -2.11
CA HIS A 80 -8.06 -6.01 -3.26
C HIS A 80 -8.57 -7.45 -3.23
N ARG A 81 -9.90 -7.64 -3.25
CA ARG A 81 -10.56 -8.96 -3.33
C ARG A 81 -11.25 -9.21 -4.67
N ASP A 82 -10.98 -8.35 -5.65
CA ASP A 82 -11.51 -8.47 -7.02
C ASP A 82 -10.94 -9.65 -7.82
#